data_AF-A0A3B8JV16-F1
#
_entry.id   AF-A0A3B8JV16-F1
#
_cell.length_a   1.000
_cell.length_b   1.000
_cell.length_c   1.000
_cell.angle_alpha   90.00
_cell.angle_beta   90.00
_cell.angle_gamma   90.00
#
_symmetry.space_group_name_H-M   'P 1'
#
loop_
_entity.id
_entity.type
_entity.pdbx_description
1 polymer ?
#
loop_
_entity_poly.entity_id
_entity_poly.type
_entity_poly.pdbx_seq_one_letter_code
_entity_poly.pdbx_strand_id
1 'polypeptide(L)' 'MKSNWIKFIYERNTYVVNLDGISTFTSTANGRLMFWLPDGKMQIIIHPQTQPDTYQQLLEYIQNTTGKFL' A
#
# COMPACT_ATOMS: atom_id res chain seq x y z
N MET A 1 -8.67 5.54 17.94
CA MET A 1 -8.54 4.66 16.76
C MET A 1 -7.65 5.36 15.76
N LYS A 2 -6.53 4.75 15.34
CA LYS A 2 -5.73 5.30 14.23
C LYS A 2 -6.51 5.07 12.94
N SER A 3 -6.58 6.11 12.12
CA SER A 3 -7.23 6.05 10.81
C SER A 3 -6.20 5.49 9.82
N ASN A 4 -6.42 4.30 9.26
CA ASN A 4 -5.48 3.65 8.31
C ASN A 4 -5.65 4.18 6.88
N TRP A 5 -5.94 5.47 6.76
CA TRP A 5 -6.13 6.14 5.49
C TRP A 5 -4.82 6.71 4.99
N ILE A 6 -4.47 6.37 3.75
CA ILE A 6 -3.29 6.90 3.08
C ILE A 6 -3.69 7.71 1.86
N LYS A 7 -2.86 8.71 1.53
CA LYS A 7 -3.00 9.52 0.32
C LYS A 7 -1.73 9.39 -0.52
N PHE A 8 -1.88 9.06 -1.79
CA PHE A 8 -0.75 8.94 -2.71
C PHE A 8 -1.17 9.25 -4.16
N ILE A 9 -0.19 9.50 -5.01
CA ILE A 9 -0.40 9.74 -6.44
C ILE A 9 0.03 8.48 -7.21
N TYR A 10 -0.86 7.96 -8.03
CA TYR A 10 -0.58 6.82 -8.91
C TYR A 10 -1.17 7.08 -10.29
N GLU A 11 -0.36 6.92 -11.34
CA GLU A 11 -0.76 7.16 -12.74
C GLU A 11 -1.57 8.47 -12.93
N ARG A 12 -1.04 9.57 -12.39
CA ARG A 12 -1.62 10.93 -12.43
C ARG A 12 -2.89 11.16 -11.62
N ASN A 13 -3.42 10.13 -10.96
CA ASN A 13 -4.57 10.24 -10.09
C ASN A 13 -4.13 10.34 -8.62
N THR A 14 -4.87 11.12 -7.84
CA THR A 14 -4.71 11.15 -6.39
C THR A 14 -5.68 10.15 -5.77
N TYR A 15 -5.13 9.22 -4.98
CA TYR A 15 -5.91 8.23 -4.25
C TYR A 15 -5.98 8.61 -2.78
N VAL A 16 -7.14 8.35 -2.18
CA VAL A 16 -7.34 8.35 -0.72
C VAL A 16 -7.96 7.00 -0.38
N VAL A 17 -7.17 6.12 0.22
CA VAL A 17 -7.51 4.69 0.36
C VAL A 17 -7.54 4.33 1.84
N ASN A 18 -8.59 3.62 2.26
CA ASN A 18 -8.63 2.94 3.54
C ASN A 18 -7.93 1.57 3.43
N LEU A 19 -6.81 1.40 4.14
CA LEU A 19 -6.05 0.15 4.12
C LEU A 19 -6.77 -1.02 4.78
N ASP A 20 -7.75 -0.76 5.66
CA ASP A 20 -8.55 -1.81 6.30
C ASP A 20 -9.41 -2.59 5.29
N GLY A 21 -9.67 -2.01 4.11
CA GLY A 21 -10.39 -2.66 3.01
C GLY A 21 -9.50 -3.50 2.09
N ILE A 22 -8.18 -3.54 2.33
CA ILE A 22 -7.23 -4.27 1.51
C ILE A 22 -6.92 -5.62 2.15
N SER A 23 -7.19 -6.71 1.44
CA SER A 23 -7.05 -8.07 1.95
C SER A 23 -5.70 -8.72 1.64
N THR A 24 -4.89 -8.15 0.74
CA THR A 24 -3.63 -8.76 0.30
C THR A 24 -2.60 -7.71 -0.11
N PHE A 25 -1.37 -7.89 0.38
CA PHE A 25 -0.17 -7.18 -0.05
C PHE A 25 0.86 -8.19 -0.54
N THR A 26 1.61 -7.81 -1.58
CA THR A 26 2.69 -8.63 -2.14
C THR A 26 3.95 -7.81 -2.31
N SER A 27 5.10 -8.40 -2.01
CA SER A 27 6.43 -7.84 -2.31
C SER A 27 7.02 -8.58 -3.51
N THR A 28 7.55 -7.84 -4.47
CA THR A 28 8.26 -8.40 -5.63
C THR A 28 9.75 -8.56 -5.31
N ALA A 29 10.48 -9.38 -6.08
CA ALA A 29 11.93 -9.56 -5.90
C ALA A 29 12.74 -8.24 -5.93
N ASN A 30 12.21 -7.21 -6.58
CA ASN A 30 12.83 -5.89 -6.70
C ASN A 30 12.37 -4.92 -5.59
N GLY A 31 11.72 -5.42 -4.54
CA GLY A 31 11.25 -4.64 -3.39
C GLY A 31 10.09 -3.69 -3.70
N ARG A 32 9.34 -3.90 -4.80
CA ARG A 32 8.08 -3.16 -5.02
C ARG A 32 6.95 -3.80 -4.24
N LEU A 33 6.15 -2.98 -3.57
CA LEU A 33 4.92 -3.40 -2.94
C LEU A 33 3.77 -3.29 -3.93
N MET A 34 2.89 -4.29 -3.92
CA MET A 34 1.66 -4.29 -4.72
C MET A 34 0.48 -4.68 -3.85
N PHE A 35 -0.67 -4.09 -4.17
CA PHE A 35 -1.97 -4.43 -3.58
C PHE A 35 -3.07 -4.13 -4.58
N TRP A 36 -4.26 -4.68 -4.35
CA TRP A 36 -5.45 -4.41 -5.16
C TRP A 36 -6.38 -3.47 -4.40
N LEU A 37 -7.03 -2.54 -5.10
CA LEU A 37 -8.13 -1.79 -4.51
C LEU A 37 -9.29 -2.74 -4.12
N PRO A 38 -10.19 -2.35 -3.19
CA PRO A 38 -11.22 -3.24 -2.66
C PRO A 38 -12.15 -3.87 -3.70
N ASP A 39 -12.31 -3.25 -4.87
CA ASP A 39 -13.11 -3.78 -5.98
C ASP A 39 -12.37 -4.84 -6.81
N GLY A 40 -11.09 -5.09 -6.52
CA GLY A 40 -10.22 -6.06 -7.19
C GLY A 40 -9.80 -5.69 -8.61
N LYS A 41 -10.25 -4.55 -9.15
CA LYS A 41 -10.07 -4.21 -10.57
C LYS A 41 -8.74 -3.54 -10.87
N MET A 42 -8.18 -2.86 -9.87
CA MET A 42 -6.97 -2.07 -10.04
C MET A 42 -5.87 -2.57 -9.12
N GLN A 43 -4.75 -2.96 -9.72
CA GLN A 43 -3.51 -3.23 -9.01
C GLN A 43 -2.73 -1.92 -8.85
N ILE A 44 -2.33 -1.61 -7.63
CA ILE A 44 -1.45 -0.49 -7.31
C ILE A 44 -0.05 -1.04 -7.10
N ILE A 45 0.95 -0.36 -7.70
CA ILE A 45 2.36 -0.71 -7.55
C ILE A 45 3.10 0.49 -6.95
N ILE A 46 3.64 0.31 -5.74
CA ILE A 46 4.40 1.33 -5.02
C ILE A 46 5.89 1.02 -5.12
N HIS A 47 6.64 1.99 -5.63
CA HIS A 47 8.09 1.87 -5.78
C HIS A 47 8.80 2.50 -4.58
N PRO A 48 9.73 1.80 -3.91
CA PRO A 48 10.38 2.30 -2.71
C PRO A 48 11.16 3.61 -2.94
N GLN A 49 11.71 3.80 -4.15
CA GLN A 49 12.51 5.00 -4.47
C GLN A 49 11.67 6.21 -4.91
N THR A 50 10.56 6.01 -5.65
CA THR A 50 9.78 7.13 -6.20
C THR A 50 8.59 7.51 -5.33
N GLN A 51 8.18 6.61 -4.43
CA GLN A 51 7.07 6.79 -3.50
C GLN A 51 7.46 6.34 -2.08
N PRO A 52 8.59 6.85 -1.52
CA PRO A 52 9.14 6.34 -0.26
C PRO A 52 8.18 6.50 0.93
N ASP A 53 7.47 7.63 1.01
CA ASP A 53 6.54 7.87 2.13
C ASP A 53 5.36 6.91 2.12
N THR A 54 4.74 6.71 0.95
CA THR A 54 3.65 5.74 0.77
C THR A 54 4.14 4.32 1.03
N TYR A 55 5.35 4.00 0.55
CA TYR A 55 5.97 2.70 0.78
C TYR A 55 6.15 2.41 2.29
N GLN A 56 6.67 3.38 3.03
CA GLN A 56 6.87 3.26 4.48
C GLN A 56 5.55 3.14 5.24
N GLN A 57 4.53 3.93 4.87
CA GLN A 57 3.19 3.83 5.47
C GLN A 57 2.57 2.43 5.29
N LEU A 58 2.77 1.82 4.11
CA LEU A 58 2.31 0.47 3.83
C LEU A 58 3.04 -0.57 4.68
N LEU A 59 4.37 -0.48 4.77
CA LEU A 59 5.15 -1.38 5.62
C LEU A 59 4.72 -1.30 7.09
N GLU A 60 4.55 -0.09 7.62
CA GLU A 60 4.08 0.13 8.99
C GLU A 60 2.69 -0.45 9.20
N TYR A 61 1.77 -0.25 8.26
CA TYR A 61 0.43 -0.83 8.34
C TYR A 61 0.46 -2.36 8.34
N ILE A 62 1.21 -2.97 7.41
CA ILE A 62 1.35 -4.43 7.29
C ILE A 62 1.93 -5.00 8.58
N GLN A 63 3.00 -4.42 9.09
CA GLN A 63 3.66 -4.87 10.32
C GLN A 63 2.71 -4.75 11.52
N ASN A 64 2.04 -3.61 11.68
CA ASN A 64 1.15 -3.38 12.82
C ASN A 64 -0.11 -4.27 12.80
N THR A 65 -0.58 -4.64 11.61
CA THR A 65 -1.84 -5.40 11.45
C THR A 65 -1.60 -6.92 11.41
N THR A 66 -0.48 -7.35 10.81
CA THR A 66 -0.23 -8.78 10.53
C THR A 66 0.96 -9.36 11.30
N GLY A 67 1.84 -8.51 11.83
CA GLY A 67 3.12 -8.92 12.42
C GLY A 67 4.13 -9.44 11.40
N LYS A 68 3.89 -9.26 10.08
CA LYS A 68 4.80 -9.70 9.01
C LYS A 68 5.63 -8.53 8.47
N PHE A 69 6.82 -8.87 7.98
CA PHE A 69 7.70 -7.97 7.23
C PHE A 69 7.75 -8.44 5.78
N LEU A 70 7.68 -7.50 4.84
CA LEU A 70 7.65 -7.71 3.39
C LEU A 70 8.81 -6.98 2.69
#